data_AF-A0AAE1M5B7-F1
#
_entry.id   AF-A0AAE1M5B7-F1
#
_cell.length_a   1.000
_cell.length_b   1.000
_cell.length_c   1.000
_cell.angle_alpha   90.00
_cell.angle_beta   90.00
_cell.angle_gamma   90.00
#
_symmetry.space_group_name_H-M   'P 1'
#
loop_
_entity.id
_entity.type
_entity.pdbx_description
1 polymer ?
#
loop_
_entity_poly.entity_id
_entity_poly.type
_entity_poly.pdbx_seq_one_letter_code
_entity_poly.pdbx_strand_id
1 'polypeptide(L)'
;MQSLAVLFLALAGTSIAAPAQDQSVGQHVPEVQGQDAPVVELPGFNHLARNATQDAVEVPAGAAFDGTCEQITLGGHGKVGMTTLDGLCRNSAGDWWKTSLNLNECIGNVGGKLVYQAGGGFDATCRPCTIDNIHGGDNMNLKCNCLDDSRMPRFTALEIGSRVGNPLAVKLVDGRFVCGDNAGSLGPAFV
;
A
#
# COMPACT_ATOMS: atom_id res chain seq x y z
N MET A 1 -18.14 53.03 -44.13
CA MET A 1 -18.10 52.21 -45.35
C MET A 1 -17.28 50.95 -45.06
N GLN A 2 -17.80 49.81 -45.50
CA GLN A 2 -17.12 48.52 -45.73
C GLN A 2 -16.66 47.66 -44.54
N SER A 3 -17.63 46.83 -44.13
CA SER A 3 -17.53 45.38 -43.96
C SER A 3 -16.49 44.69 -44.87
N LEU A 4 -15.76 43.71 -44.34
CA LEU A 4 -15.27 42.54 -45.09
C LEU A 4 -15.17 41.34 -44.13
N ALA A 5 -16.16 40.48 -44.26
CA ALA A 5 -16.16 39.12 -43.76
C ALA A 5 -15.12 38.27 -44.50
N VAL A 6 -14.42 37.39 -43.79
CA VAL A 6 -13.72 36.25 -44.40
C VAL A 6 -14.20 34.98 -43.73
N LEU A 7 -14.85 34.17 -44.56
CA LEU A 7 -15.42 32.85 -44.34
C LEU A 7 -14.36 31.78 -44.68
N PHE A 8 -14.68 30.51 -44.32
CA PHE A 8 -14.04 29.24 -44.72
C PHE A 8 -12.94 28.71 -43.77
N LEU A 9 -12.87 27.43 -43.39
CA LEU A 9 -13.50 26.19 -43.86
C LEU A 9 -13.60 25.19 -42.69
N ALA A 10 -14.71 24.48 -42.59
CA ALA A 10 -14.90 23.35 -41.70
C ALA A 10 -14.15 22.11 -42.20
N LEU A 11 -13.45 21.40 -41.31
CA LEU A 11 -12.96 20.05 -41.54
C LEU A 11 -13.68 19.11 -40.57
N ALA A 12 -14.68 18.42 -41.11
CA ALA A 12 -15.37 17.31 -40.46
C ALA A 12 -14.43 16.10 -40.40
N GLY A 13 -13.94 15.77 -39.21
CA GLY A 13 -13.26 14.51 -38.93
C GLY A 13 -14.26 13.50 -38.39
N THR A 14 -14.85 12.70 -39.28
CA THR A 14 -15.67 11.54 -38.91
C THR A 14 -14.75 10.34 -38.64
N SER A 15 -14.46 10.05 -37.37
CA SER A 15 -13.89 8.77 -36.97
C SER A 15 -15.00 7.72 -36.98
N ILE A 16 -14.92 6.77 -37.91
CA ILE A 16 -15.81 5.62 -38.01
C ILE A 16 -15.34 4.61 -36.95
N ALA A 17 -16.08 4.49 -35.85
CA ALA A 17 -15.93 3.40 -34.90
C ALA A 17 -16.68 2.17 -35.44
N ALA A 18 -15.97 1.05 -35.58
CA ALA A 18 -16.56 -0.24 -35.95
C ALA A 18 -17.45 -0.78 -34.81
N PRO A 19 -18.58 -1.44 -35.10
CA PRO A 19 -19.38 -2.09 -34.08
C PRO A 19 -18.71 -3.39 -33.61
N ALA A 20 -18.51 -3.51 -32.30
CA ALA A 20 -18.21 -4.79 -31.66
C ALA A 20 -19.51 -5.63 -31.63
N GLN A 21 -19.47 -6.81 -32.26
CA GLN A 21 -20.57 -7.76 -32.21
C GLN A 21 -20.57 -8.49 -30.86
N ASP A 22 -21.75 -8.46 -30.25
CA ASP A 22 -22.19 -9.29 -29.15
C ASP A 22 -22.27 -10.76 -29.62
N GLN A 23 -21.58 -11.67 -28.93
CA GLN A 23 -21.82 -13.11 -29.04
C GLN A 23 -21.94 -13.70 -27.63
N SER A 24 -23.19 -13.75 -27.17
CA SER A 24 -23.65 -14.65 -26.14
C SER A 24 -23.58 -16.09 -26.64
N VAL A 25 -22.73 -16.91 -26.01
CA VAL A 25 -22.82 -18.36 -26.07
C VAL A 25 -22.73 -18.87 -24.64
N GLY A 26 -23.86 -19.34 -24.13
CA GLY A 26 -23.93 -20.04 -22.86
C GLY A 26 -23.16 -21.36 -22.94
N GLN A 27 -22.22 -21.55 -22.02
CA GLN A 27 -21.68 -22.87 -21.72
C GLN A 27 -22.14 -23.29 -20.33
N HIS A 28 -22.97 -24.32 -20.36
CA HIS A 28 -23.42 -25.13 -19.24
C HIS A 28 -22.21 -25.64 -18.45
N VAL A 29 -22.08 -25.22 -17.19
CA VAL A 29 -21.12 -25.81 -16.25
C VAL A 29 -21.84 -26.98 -15.56
N PRO A 30 -21.45 -28.24 -15.79
CA PRO A 30 -21.94 -29.33 -14.96
C PRO A 30 -21.33 -29.24 -13.56
N GLU A 31 -22.21 -29.29 -12.57
CA GLU A 31 -21.92 -29.47 -11.15
C GLU A 31 -21.19 -30.82 -10.96
N VAL A 32 -19.95 -30.79 -10.48
CA VAL A 32 -19.22 -31.99 -10.07
C VAL A 32 -19.16 -32.02 -8.55
N GLN A 33 -19.86 -33.01 -8.01
CA GLN A 33 -19.95 -33.38 -6.60
C GLN A 33 -18.57 -33.82 -6.07
N GLY A 34 -18.35 -33.55 -4.78
CA GLY A 34 -17.07 -33.68 -4.11
C GLY A 34 -16.52 -35.11 -4.07
N GLN A 35 -15.19 -35.18 -4.03
CA GLN A 35 -14.43 -36.37 -3.64
C GLN A 35 -13.13 -35.90 -2.97
N ASP A 36 -12.97 -36.31 -1.71
CA ASP A 36 -11.79 -36.12 -0.87
C ASP A 36 -10.50 -36.49 -1.64
N ALA A 37 -9.56 -35.56 -1.69
CA ALA A 37 -8.20 -35.88 -2.09
C ALA A 37 -7.52 -36.63 -0.92
N PRO A 38 -6.94 -37.82 -1.15
CA PRO A 38 -6.24 -38.54 -0.09
C PRO A 38 -4.99 -37.76 0.32
N VAL A 39 -4.93 -37.40 1.61
CA VAL A 39 -3.75 -36.82 2.25
C VAL A 39 -2.63 -37.85 2.18
N VAL A 40 -1.62 -37.56 1.36
CA VAL A 40 -0.36 -38.31 1.39
C VAL A 40 0.38 -37.91 2.66
N GLU A 41 0.34 -38.76 3.68
CA GLU A 41 1.16 -38.62 4.88
C GLU A 41 2.64 -38.70 4.50
N LEU A 42 3.34 -37.57 4.57
CA LEU A 42 4.80 -37.52 4.58
C LEU A 42 5.28 -37.78 6.02
N PRO A 43 6.05 -38.85 6.28
CA PRO A 43 6.54 -39.14 7.61
C PRO A 43 7.58 -38.09 8.01
N GLY A 44 7.29 -37.29 9.05
CA GLY A 44 8.27 -36.38 9.64
C GLY A 44 7.74 -35.17 10.41
N PHE A 45 6.46 -34.82 10.28
CA PHE A 45 5.89 -33.65 10.98
C PHE A 45 4.81 -34.06 11.95
N ASN A 46 5.22 -34.79 12.99
CA ASN A 46 4.30 -35.23 14.04
C ASN A 46 4.35 -34.29 15.25
N HIS A 47 3.18 -33.71 15.51
CA HIS A 47 2.64 -33.39 16.83
C HIS A 47 3.19 -32.17 17.58
N LEU A 48 2.56 -31.02 17.34
CA LEU A 48 2.07 -30.21 18.46
C LEU A 48 0.55 -30.12 18.36
N ALA A 49 -0.11 -31.01 19.10
CA ALA A 49 -1.52 -30.91 19.42
C ALA A 49 -1.77 -29.57 20.11
N ARG A 50 -2.43 -28.62 19.41
CA ARG A 50 -3.03 -27.45 20.05
C ARG A 50 -4.38 -27.87 20.61
N ASN A 51 -4.38 -28.17 21.90
CA ASN A 51 -5.60 -28.34 22.68
C ASN A 51 -6.21 -26.95 22.96
N ALA A 52 -7.47 -26.81 22.56
CA ALA A 52 -8.54 -25.87 22.92
C ALA A 52 -8.22 -24.49 23.56
N THR A 53 -8.95 -23.49 23.06
CA THR A 53 -9.18 -22.13 23.61
C THR A 53 -8.02 -21.13 23.53
N GLN A 54 -7.63 -20.83 22.30
CA GLN A 54 -7.41 -19.42 21.96
C GLN A 54 -8.37 -19.16 20.81
N ASP A 55 -9.37 -18.30 21.02
CA ASP A 55 -9.95 -17.56 19.91
C ASP A 55 -8.78 -16.87 19.23
N ALA A 56 -8.24 -17.52 18.21
CA ALA A 56 -7.36 -16.91 17.26
C ALA A 56 -8.25 -15.84 16.63
N VAL A 57 -8.12 -14.61 17.11
CA VAL A 57 -8.49 -13.45 16.31
C VAL A 57 -7.68 -13.65 15.03
N GLU A 58 -8.36 -14.11 13.99
CA GLU A 58 -7.84 -14.17 12.63
C GLU A 58 -7.50 -12.73 12.30
N VAL A 59 -6.25 -12.33 12.55
CA VAL A 59 -5.74 -11.05 12.09
C VAL A 59 -5.85 -11.14 10.58
N PRO A 60 -6.71 -10.33 9.93
CA PRO A 60 -6.92 -10.45 8.50
C PRO A 60 -5.58 -10.35 7.79
N ALA A 61 -5.36 -11.18 6.78
CA ALA A 61 -4.15 -11.08 5.96
C ALA A 61 -4.09 -9.66 5.37
N GLY A 62 -3.19 -8.82 5.90
CA GLY A 62 -3.10 -7.40 5.55
C GLY A 62 -3.32 -6.42 6.71
N ALA A 63 -3.64 -6.89 7.92
CA ALA A 63 -3.74 -6.03 9.08
C ALA A 63 -2.36 -5.55 9.55
N ALA A 64 -2.23 -4.24 9.73
CA ALA A 64 -1.03 -3.56 10.24
C ALA A 64 -1.38 -2.71 11.46
N PHE A 65 -0.36 -2.28 12.22
CA PHE A 65 -0.51 -1.50 13.44
C PHE A 65 -1.44 -2.19 14.47
N ASP A 66 -1.06 -3.38 14.92
CA ASP A 66 -1.81 -4.23 15.87
C ASP A 66 -3.22 -4.58 15.34
N GLY A 67 -3.38 -4.65 14.01
CA GLY A 67 -4.64 -4.95 13.33
C GLY A 67 -5.65 -3.82 13.31
N THR A 68 -5.26 -2.60 13.68
CA THR A 68 -6.13 -1.42 13.67
C THR A 68 -6.18 -0.72 12.31
N CYS A 69 -5.28 -1.08 11.40
CA CYS A 69 -5.26 -0.55 10.04
C CYS A 69 -5.37 -1.64 8.97
N GLU A 70 -6.01 -1.27 7.87
CA GLU A 70 -6.21 -2.05 6.66
C GLU A 70 -5.89 -1.22 5.42
N GLN A 71 -5.75 -1.90 4.27
CA GLN A 71 -5.50 -1.28 2.96
C GLN A 71 -4.28 -0.34 2.95
N ILE A 72 -3.22 -0.72 3.67
CA ILE A 72 -1.99 0.06 3.70
C ILE A 72 -1.29 0.00 2.33
N THR A 73 -0.99 1.17 1.77
CA THR A 73 -0.34 1.30 0.47
C THR A 73 0.63 2.48 0.44
N LEU A 74 1.51 2.50 -0.57
CA LEU A 74 2.34 3.66 -0.88
C LEU A 74 1.67 4.51 -1.95
N GLY A 75 1.49 5.79 -1.65
CA GLY A 75 0.97 6.80 -2.57
C GLY A 75 2.06 7.66 -3.23
N GLY A 76 1.69 8.87 -3.65
CA GLY A 76 2.61 9.84 -4.25
C GLY A 76 2.86 9.70 -5.76
N HIS A 77 2.36 8.63 -6.38
CA HIS A 77 2.39 8.40 -7.83
C HIS A 77 3.79 8.53 -8.47
N GLY A 78 4.85 8.22 -7.72
CA GLY A 78 6.22 8.38 -8.21
C GLY A 78 6.64 9.83 -8.42
N LYS A 79 6.01 10.82 -7.79
CA LYS A 79 6.55 12.19 -7.76
C LYS A 79 7.58 12.29 -6.63
N VAL A 80 8.66 13.03 -6.87
CA VAL A 80 9.71 13.27 -5.86
C VAL A 80 9.13 14.21 -4.78
N GLY A 81 9.45 13.93 -3.52
CA GLY A 81 8.97 14.64 -2.34
C GLY A 81 7.51 14.32 -1.96
N MET A 82 6.89 13.32 -2.59
CA MET A 82 5.45 13.06 -2.45
C MET A 82 5.13 11.63 -2.04
N THR A 83 6.10 10.76 -1.79
CA THR A 83 5.80 9.39 -1.32
C THR A 83 5.07 9.41 0.02
N THR A 84 3.80 9.00 0.00
CA THR A 84 2.94 8.89 1.19
C THR A 84 2.74 7.44 1.61
N LEU A 85 2.50 7.24 2.90
CA LEU A 85 1.87 6.04 3.44
C LEU A 85 0.39 6.31 3.61
N ASP A 86 -0.44 5.57 2.88
CA ASP A 86 -1.89 5.70 2.89
C ASP A 86 -2.52 4.47 3.54
N GLY A 87 -3.60 4.64 4.30
CA GLY A 87 -4.28 3.54 4.97
C GLY A 87 -5.67 3.89 5.50
N LEU A 88 -6.44 2.85 5.81
CA LEU A 88 -7.67 2.93 6.59
C LEU A 88 -7.38 2.46 8.01
N CYS A 89 -7.57 3.31 9.01
CA CYS A 89 -7.22 3.00 10.38
C CYS A 89 -8.37 3.34 11.34
N ARG A 90 -8.57 2.51 12.36
CA ARG A 90 -9.56 2.75 13.40
C ARG A 90 -9.02 3.72 14.44
N ASN A 91 -9.87 4.65 14.86
CA ASN A 91 -9.61 5.47 16.04
C ASN A 91 -10.00 4.70 17.32
N SER A 92 -9.77 5.33 18.48
CA SER A 92 -10.12 4.78 19.80
C SER A 92 -11.62 4.58 20.01
N ALA A 93 -12.48 5.29 19.27
CA ALA A 93 -13.94 5.10 19.26
C ALA A 93 -14.38 3.91 18.38
N GLY A 94 -13.48 3.35 17.58
CA GLY A 94 -13.74 2.24 16.66
C GLY A 94 -14.21 2.67 15.26
N ASP A 95 -14.23 3.97 14.96
CA ASP A 95 -14.56 4.53 13.64
C ASP A 95 -13.38 4.40 12.68
N TRP A 96 -13.67 4.12 11.40
CA TRP A 96 -12.66 4.04 10.36
C TRP A 96 -12.32 5.40 9.76
N TRP A 97 -11.03 5.66 9.63
CA TRP A 97 -10.50 6.90 9.06
C TRP A 97 -9.51 6.62 7.94
N LYS A 98 -9.60 7.40 6.86
CA LYS A 98 -8.56 7.51 5.86
C LYS A 98 -7.45 8.39 6.41
N THR A 99 -6.22 7.90 6.39
CA THR A 99 -5.04 8.66 6.80
C THR A 99 -3.93 8.54 5.76
N SER A 100 -3.15 9.61 5.59
CA SER A 100 -2.06 9.69 4.62
C SER A 100 -0.92 10.53 5.17
N LEU A 101 0.29 9.97 5.27
CA LEU A 101 1.47 10.64 5.81
C LEU A 101 2.59 10.70 4.77
N ASN A 102 3.16 11.88 4.52
CA ASN A 102 4.36 12.02 3.69
C ASN A 102 5.59 11.41 4.41
N LEU A 103 6.16 10.36 3.84
CA LEU A 103 7.29 9.64 4.44
C LEU A 103 8.61 10.40 4.34
N ASN A 104 8.71 11.37 3.41
CA ASN A 104 9.90 12.21 3.26
C ASN A 104 10.16 13.11 4.46
N GLU A 105 9.16 13.33 5.31
CA GLU A 105 9.30 14.14 6.53
C GLU A 105 10.15 13.45 7.60
N CYS A 106 10.29 12.12 7.53
CA CYS A 106 10.89 11.34 8.61
C CYS A 106 11.86 10.26 8.14
N ILE A 107 11.98 10.04 6.82
CA ILE A 107 12.84 9.01 6.23
C ILE A 107 13.78 9.66 5.23
N GLY A 108 15.07 9.32 5.35
CA GLY A 108 16.14 9.74 4.46
C GLY A 108 16.88 8.55 3.85
N ASN A 109 17.78 8.87 2.92
CA ASN A 109 18.74 7.92 2.35
C ASN A 109 20.16 8.37 2.70
N VAL A 110 20.92 7.51 3.37
CA VAL A 110 22.34 7.74 3.68
C VAL A 110 23.16 6.57 3.15
N GLY A 111 23.99 6.82 2.14
CA GLY A 111 24.87 5.79 1.55
C GLY A 111 24.13 4.58 0.97
N GLY A 112 22.94 4.79 0.41
CA GLY A 112 22.09 3.72 -0.13
C GLY A 112 21.28 2.96 0.94
N LYS A 113 21.18 3.49 2.16
CA LYS A 113 20.39 2.91 3.25
C LYS A 113 19.27 3.84 3.67
N LEU A 114 18.07 3.28 3.83
CA LEU A 114 16.96 3.99 4.46
C LEU A 114 17.28 4.20 5.94
N VAL A 115 17.09 5.42 6.41
CA VAL A 115 17.30 5.81 7.80
C VAL A 115 16.18 6.72 8.26
N TYR A 116 15.93 6.72 9.55
CA TYR A 116 15.10 7.75 10.15
C TYR A 116 15.85 9.08 10.17
N GLN A 117 15.30 10.07 9.47
CA GLN A 117 15.89 11.39 9.35
C GLN A 117 14.79 12.42 9.10
N ALA A 118 14.68 13.41 9.99
CA ALA A 118 13.74 14.50 9.83
C ALA A 118 14.03 15.28 8.53
N GLY A 119 12.99 15.50 7.72
CA GLY A 119 13.11 16.11 6.39
C GLY A 119 14.05 15.35 5.44
N GLY A 120 14.14 14.02 5.60
CA GLY A 120 15.15 13.20 4.92
C GLY A 120 14.98 13.07 3.41
N GLY A 121 13.77 13.22 2.87
CA GLY A 121 13.56 13.28 1.41
C GLY A 121 14.02 12.04 0.64
N PHE A 122 13.90 10.83 1.21
CA PHE A 122 14.48 9.62 0.64
C PHE A 122 14.03 9.32 -0.80
N ASP A 123 12.79 9.66 -1.18
CA ASP A 123 12.20 9.26 -2.46
C ASP A 123 12.84 9.94 -3.69
N ALA A 124 13.70 10.93 -3.46
CA ALA A 124 14.55 11.58 -4.46
C ALA A 124 15.63 10.64 -5.00
N THR A 125 16.01 9.63 -4.22
CA THR A 125 17.10 8.69 -4.54
C THR A 125 16.74 7.22 -4.31
N CYS A 126 15.55 6.93 -3.78
CA CYS A 126 15.11 5.58 -3.46
C CYS A 126 13.91 5.16 -4.30
N ARG A 127 14.12 4.30 -5.31
CA ARG A 127 13.07 3.74 -6.17
C ARG A 127 13.49 2.40 -6.81
N PRO A 128 12.54 1.47 -7.05
CA PRO A 128 11.16 1.46 -6.54
C PRO A 128 11.13 1.16 -5.04
N CYS A 129 10.00 1.46 -4.41
CA CYS A 129 9.71 1.14 -3.01
C CYS A 129 8.44 0.30 -2.91
N THR A 130 8.39 -0.60 -1.93
CA THR A 130 7.24 -1.42 -1.58
C THR A 130 7.10 -1.48 -0.06
N ILE A 131 5.90 -1.85 0.39
CA ILE A 131 5.63 -2.17 1.79
C ILE A 131 5.40 -3.67 1.89
N ASP A 132 5.97 -4.25 2.94
CA ASP A 132 5.75 -5.64 3.30
C ASP A 132 5.31 -5.75 4.76
N ASN A 133 4.25 -6.50 5.01
CA ASN A 133 3.74 -6.74 6.35
C ASN A 133 4.59 -7.83 7.02
N ILE A 134 5.21 -7.48 8.15
CA ILE A 134 5.88 -8.49 8.96
C ILE A 134 4.76 -9.32 9.63
N HIS A 135 4.77 -10.63 9.40
CA HIS A 135 3.76 -11.53 9.99
C HIS A 135 3.71 -11.32 11.50
N GLY A 136 2.55 -10.93 12.02
CA GLY A 136 2.38 -10.51 13.42
C GLY A 136 1.74 -9.13 13.58
N GLY A 137 1.54 -8.36 12.50
CA GLY A 137 0.57 -7.25 12.44
C GLY A 137 1.00 -5.93 13.07
N ASP A 138 2.11 -5.87 13.79
CA ASP A 138 2.46 -4.67 14.58
C ASP A 138 3.37 -3.69 13.83
N ASN A 139 4.26 -4.24 13.00
CA ASN A 139 5.27 -3.50 12.25
C ASN A 139 5.27 -3.94 10.77
N MET A 140 5.76 -3.05 9.92
CA MET A 140 5.87 -3.23 8.49
C MET A 140 7.29 -2.84 8.04
N ASN A 141 7.73 -3.33 6.89
CA ASN A 141 8.98 -2.89 6.28
C ASN A 141 8.69 -2.02 5.05
N LEU A 142 9.23 -0.81 5.05
CA LEU A 142 9.44 -0.04 3.84
C LEU A 142 10.71 -0.56 3.16
N LYS A 143 10.54 -1.24 2.03
CA LYS A 143 11.64 -1.81 1.24
C LYS A 143 11.87 -0.95 0.01
N CYS A 144 13.10 -0.56 -0.26
CA CYS A 144 13.45 0.27 -1.41
C CYS A 144 14.79 -0.15 -2.02
N ASN A 145 15.01 0.28 -3.27
CA ASN A 145 16.36 0.39 -3.83
C ASN A 145 16.82 1.84 -3.78
N CYS A 146 17.85 2.13 -3.01
CA CYS A 146 18.37 3.48 -2.79
C CYS A 146 19.74 3.64 -3.43
N LEU A 147 19.97 4.76 -4.12
CA LEU A 147 21.28 5.06 -4.68
C LEU A 147 22.27 5.39 -3.55
N ASP A 148 23.45 4.78 -3.59
CA ASP A 148 24.59 5.17 -2.77
C ASP A 148 25.37 6.35 -3.38
N ASP A 149 26.49 6.72 -2.75
CA ASP A 149 27.35 7.83 -3.17
C ASP A 149 27.98 7.60 -4.56
N SER A 150 28.08 6.35 -5.00
CA SER A 150 28.55 5.96 -6.34
C SER A 150 27.41 5.82 -7.35
N ARG A 151 26.20 6.26 -7.00
CA ARG A 151 24.97 6.11 -7.81
C ARG A 151 24.62 4.65 -8.08
N MET A 152 25.09 3.72 -7.25
CA MET A 152 24.75 2.32 -7.36
C MET A 152 23.51 2.03 -6.50
N PRO A 153 22.49 1.34 -7.04
CA PRO A 153 21.31 0.98 -6.26
C PRO A 153 21.66 -0.08 -5.22
N ARG A 154 21.21 0.16 -3.99
CA ARG A 154 21.37 -0.73 -2.85
C ARG A 154 19.98 -1.08 -2.32
N PHE A 155 19.69 -2.37 -2.21
CA PHE A 155 18.48 -2.82 -1.54
C PHE A 155 18.59 -2.53 -0.04
N THR A 156 17.54 -1.94 0.52
CA THR A 156 17.46 -1.58 1.93
C THR A 156 16.02 -1.70 2.41
N ALA A 157 15.85 -2.01 3.69
CA ALA A 157 14.56 -2.05 4.36
C ALA A 157 14.63 -1.21 5.63
N LEU A 158 13.57 -0.48 5.93
CA LEU A 158 13.38 0.24 7.17
C LEU A 158 12.07 -0.21 7.78
N GLU A 159 12.14 -0.71 9.00
CA GLU A 159 10.94 -1.07 9.77
C GLU A 159 10.14 0.20 10.07
N ILE A 160 8.82 0.11 10.13
CA ILE A 160 7.90 1.16 10.57
C ILE A 160 6.81 0.49 11.40
N GLY A 161 6.18 1.21 12.31
CA GLY A 161 5.16 0.62 13.17
C GLY A 161 5.19 1.14 14.60
N SER A 162 4.12 0.85 15.33
CA SER A 162 3.90 1.33 16.70
C SER A 162 4.96 0.84 17.69
N ARG A 163 5.58 -0.32 17.43
CA ARG A 163 6.56 -0.93 18.34
C ARG A 163 8.00 -0.52 18.05
N VAL A 164 8.25 0.22 16.98
CA VAL A 164 9.59 0.68 16.68
C VAL A 164 9.98 1.82 17.62
N GLY A 165 11.07 1.62 18.37
CA GLY A 165 11.54 2.54 19.40
C GLY A 165 12.11 3.88 18.91
N ASN A 166 12.07 4.15 17.60
CA ASN A 166 12.55 5.41 17.04
C ASN A 166 11.44 6.47 17.04
N PRO A 167 11.71 7.73 17.46
CA PRO A 167 10.69 8.80 17.47
C PRO A 167 10.19 9.19 16.07
N LEU A 168 11.00 9.02 15.03
CA LEU A 168 10.65 9.29 13.64
C LEU A 168 10.08 8.06 12.92
N ALA A 169 9.95 6.92 13.61
CA ALA A 169 9.20 5.81 13.05
C ALA A 169 7.74 6.21 12.85
N VAL A 170 7.14 5.73 11.76
CA VAL A 170 5.71 5.94 11.53
C VAL A 170 4.93 5.16 12.57
N LYS A 171 4.05 5.86 13.27
CA LYS A 171 3.17 5.33 14.31
C LYS A 171 1.73 5.69 13.98
N LEU A 172 0.81 4.96 14.62
CA LEU A 172 -0.60 5.29 14.59
C LEU A 172 -1.01 5.93 15.92
N VAL A 173 -1.64 7.10 15.85
CA VAL A 173 -2.22 7.80 17.00
C VAL A 173 -3.67 8.14 16.67
N ASP A 174 -4.60 7.47 17.35
CA ASP A 174 -6.05 7.67 17.20
C ASP A 174 -6.55 7.66 15.74
N GLY A 175 -6.15 6.62 14.98
CA GLY A 175 -6.50 6.47 13.57
C GLY A 175 -5.68 7.34 12.60
N ARG A 176 -4.70 8.12 13.08
CA ARG A 176 -3.87 9.02 12.28
C ARG A 176 -2.41 8.56 12.23
N PHE A 177 -1.83 8.52 11.04
CA PHE A 177 -0.38 8.31 10.92
C PHE A 177 0.41 9.54 11.38
N VAL A 178 1.45 9.29 12.16
CA VAL A 178 2.37 10.31 12.68
C VAL A 178 3.81 9.83 12.60
N CYS A 179 4.76 10.76 12.51
CA CYS A 179 6.19 10.49 12.69
C CYS A 179 6.90 11.75 13.20
N GLY A 180 7.66 11.63 14.31
CA GLY A 180 8.15 12.81 15.02
C GLY A 180 7.02 13.80 15.33
N ASP A 181 7.22 15.06 14.96
CA ASP A 181 6.22 16.14 15.11
C ASP A 181 5.27 16.25 13.90
N ASN A 182 5.45 15.41 12.88
CA ASN A 182 4.65 15.44 11.66
C ASN A 182 3.43 14.53 11.80
N ALA A 183 2.30 15.02 11.31
CA ALA A 183 1.06 14.26 11.33
C ALA A 183 0.39 14.26 9.95
N GLY A 184 0.02 13.07 9.49
CA GLY A 184 -0.61 12.84 8.19
C GLY A 184 -2.02 13.41 8.11
N SER A 185 -2.65 13.45 6.94
CA SER A 185 -4.07 13.83 6.87
C SER A 185 -4.97 12.82 7.59
N LEU A 186 -6.18 13.28 7.94
CA LEU A 186 -7.22 12.45 8.53
C LEU A 186 -8.57 12.86 7.93
N GLY A 187 -9.32 11.89 7.40
CA GLY A 187 -10.64 12.12 6.84
C GLY A 187 -11.56 10.91 7.06
N PRO A 188 -12.87 11.11 7.23
CA PRO A 188 -13.77 10.00 7.53
C PRO A 188 -13.76 8.97 6.39
N ALA A 189 -13.74 7.69 6.74
CA ALA A 189 -14.01 6.64 5.78
C ALA A 189 -15.52 6.40 5.73
N PHE A 190 -16.17 6.82 4.64
CA PHE A 190 -17.54 6.38 4.35
C PHE A 190 -17.44 4.96 3.77
N VAL A 191 -17.50 3.97 4.66
CA VAL A 191 -17.58 2.54 4.35
C VAL A 191 -19.02 2.07 4.42
#